data_AF-A0A6A4GKF5-F1
#
_entry.id   AF-A0A6A4GKF5-F1
#
_cell.length_a   1.000
_cell.length_b   1.000
_cell.length_c   1.000
_cell.angle_alpha   90.00
_cell.angle_beta   90.00
_cell.angle_gamma   90.00
#
_symmetry.space_group_name_H-M   'P 1'
#
loop_
_entity.id
_entity.type
_entity.pdbx_description
1 polymer ?
#
loop_
_entity_poly.entity_id
_entity_poly.type
_entity_poly.pdbx_seq_one_letter_code
_entity_poly.pdbx_strand_id
1 'polypeptide(L)' 'QYDAEQLVFLDERSKDERIATRRRGWSKKGSRAQHRGVFVRGQHLTGMGTQSLDGMMASTVVEGSMTREFYLEF' A
#
# COMPACT_ATOMS: atom_id res chain seq x y z
N GLN A 1 -10.80 -27.00 -17.99
CA GLN A 1 -10.79 -26.43 -16.63
C GLN A 1 -9.34 -26.41 -16.18
N TYR A 2 -8.86 -25.32 -15.57
CA TYR A 2 -7.50 -25.29 -15.01
C TYR A 2 -7.52 -25.88 -13.61
N ASP A 3 -6.47 -26.63 -13.27
CA ASP A 3 -6.24 -27.07 -11.89
C ASP A 3 -5.77 -25.89 -11.04
N ALA A 4 -6.08 -25.91 -9.75
CA ALA A 4 -5.73 -24.82 -8.85
C ALA A 4 -4.20 -24.60 -8.77
N GLU A 5 -3.42 -25.66 -8.97
CA GLU A 5 -1.95 -25.66 -9.02
C GLU A 5 -1.39 -24.93 -10.25
N GLN A 6 -2.22 -24.71 -11.28
CA GLN A 6 -1.85 -24.01 -12.51
C GLN A 6 -2.17 -22.51 -12.45
N LEU A 7 -2.80 -22.04 -11.38
CA LEU A 7 -3.24 -20.65 -11.22
C LEU A 7 -2.22 -19.85 -10.42
N VAL A 8 -1.91 -18.66 -10.93
CA VAL A 8 -1.12 -17.63 -10.24
C VAL A 8 -1.91 -16.34 -10.26
N PHE A 9 -2.03 -15.70 -9.10
CA PHE A 9 -2.75 -14.46 -8.92
C PHE A 9 -1.77 -13.31 -8.84
N LEU A 10 -1.95 -12.32 -9.72
CA LEU A 10 -1.20 -11.08 -9.74
C LEU A 10 -2.09 -9.97 -9.20
N ASP A 11 -1.57 -9.17 -8.27
CA ASP A 11 -2.27 -7.97 -7.78
C ASP A 11 -1.30 -6.81 -7.52
N GLU A 12 -1.85 -5.60 -7.57
CA GLU A 12 -1.16 -4.36 -7.27
C GLU A 12 -1.74 -3.72 -6.00
N ARG A 13 -0.84 -3.27 -5.12
CA ARG A 13 -1.21 -2.57 -3.88
C ARG A 13 -0.42 -1.28 -3.75
N SER A 14 -1.15 -0.16 -3.65
CA SER A 14 -0.55 1.13 -3.33
C SER A 14 -0.58 1.40 -1.83
N LYS A 15 0.50 2.00 -1.32
CA LYS A 15 0.66 2.43 0.07
C LYS A 15 1.14 3.88 0.09
N ASP A 16 0.32 4.73 0.69
CA ASP A 16 0.73 6.08 1.05
C ASP A 16 1.40 6.04 2.43
N GLU A 17 2.68 6.42 2.51
CA GLU A 17 3.43 6.44 3.77
C GLU A 17 3.15 7.66 4.65
N ARG A 18 2.14 8.48 4.32
CA ARG A 18 1.67 9.51 5.23
C ARG A 18 1.28 8.88 6.56
N ILE A 19 1.82 9.42 7.66
CA ILE A 19 1.47 8.98 9.00
C ILE A 19 -0.06 9.06 9.16
N ALA A 20 -0.68 7.93 9.47
CA ALA A 20 -2.10 7.83 9.77
C ALA A 20 -2.40 8.60 11.07
N THR A 21 -2.60 9.91 10.95
CA THR A 21 -2.98 10.75 12.08
C THR A 21 -4.49 10.69 12.29
N ARG A 22 -4.93 10.64 13.55
CA ARG A 22 -6.35 10.68 13.87
C ARG A 22 -6.93 12.03 13.42
N ARG A 23 -7.89 11.99 12.49
CA ARG A 23 -8.61 13.18 12.02
C ARG A 23 -9.59 13.74 13.05
N ARG A 24 -9.97 12.96 14.06
CA ARG A 24 -10.95 13.32 15.10
C ARG A 24 -10.37 13.05 16.47
N GLY A 25 -10.65 13.95 17.41
CA GLY A 25 -10.22 13.87 18.80
C GLY A 25 -11.25 14.54 19.72
N TRP A 26 -11.14 14.27 21.01
CA TRP A 26 -12.02 14.81 22.02
C TRP A 26 -11.35 15.96 22.77
N SER A 27 -12.14 16.97 23.14
CA SER A 27 -11.72 18.08 24.01
C SER A 27 -12.84 18.41 24.99
N LYS A 28 -12.50 19.15 26.04
CA LYS A 28 -13.48 19.72 26.96
C LYS A 28 -14.43 20.66 26.20
N LYS A 29 -15.69 20.73 26.63
CA LYS A 29 -16.70 21.64 26.08
C LYS A 29 -16.17 23.09 26.12
N GLY A 30 -16.25 23.79 24.99
CA GLY A 30 -15.71 25.15 24.83
C GLY A 30 -14.22 25.21 24.47
N SER A 31 -13.54 24.08 24.29
CA SER A 31 -12.13 24.02 23.88
C SER A 31 -11.95 23.30 22.54
N ARG A 32 -11.01 23.76 21.71
CA ARG A 32 -10.65 23.08 20.45
C ARG A 32 -9.75 21.87 20.74
N ALA A 33 -10.07 20.71 20.18
CA ALA A 33 -9.17 19.55 20.20
C ALA A 33 -7.90 19.87 19.40
N GLN A 34 -6.73 19.66 20.01
CA GLN A 34 -5.43 19.87 19.38
C GLN A 34 -4.64 18.57 19.40
N HIS A 35 -3.98 18.25 18.30
CA HIS A 35 -3.09 17.12 18.18
C HIS A 35 -1.79 17.61 17.54
N ARG A 36 -0.66 17.35 18.20
CA ARG A 36 0.67 17.56 17.61
C ARG A 36 1.16 16.21 17.10
N GLY A 37 1.39 16.13 15.80
CA GLY A 37 1.98 14.97 15.14
C GLY A 37 3.07 15.42 14.19
N VAL A 38 3.96 14.50 13.84
CA VAL A 38 4.97 14.75 12.80
C VAL A 38 4.25 14.83 11.45
N PHE A 39 4.48 15.93 10.72
CA PHE A 39 3.99 16.06 9.35
C PHE A 39 5.05 15.50 8.39
N VAL A 40 4.96 14.21 8.10
CA VAL A 40 5.78 13.58 7.06
C VAL A 40 5.03 13.65 5.74
N ARG A 41 5.65 14.25 4.72
CA ARG A 41 5.21 14.04 3.34
C ARG A 41 5.57 12.60 2.98
N GLY A 42 4.61 11.69 3.17
CA GLY A 42 4.79 10.29 2.83
C GLY A 42 5.16 10.12 1.37
N GLN A 43 6.02 9.14 1.09
CA GLN A 43 6.27 8.66 -0.26
C GLN A 43 5.13 7.73 -0.65
N HIS A 44 4.66 7.84 -1.89
CA HIS A 44 3.72 6.88 -2.44
C HIS A 44 4.53 5.69 -2.94
N LEU A 45 4.22 4.49 -2.46
CA LEU A 45 4.83 3.26 -2.90
C LEU A 45 3.76 2.40 -3.57
N THR A 46 4.11 1.75 -4.66
CA THR A 46 3.28 0.73 -5.29
C THR A 46 4.02 -0.59 -5.27
N GLY A 47 3.41 -1.60 -4.64
CA GLY A 47 3.88 -2.98 -4.65
C GLY A 47 3.10 -3.81 -5.64
N MET A 48 3.77 -4.70 -6.34
CA MET A 48 3.17 -5.72 -7.20
C MET A 48 3.68 -7.09 -6.76
N GLY A 49 2.79 -8.08 -6.77
CA GLY A 49 3.14 -9.40 -6.31
C GLY A 49 2.32 -10.50 -6.98
N THR A 50 2.96 -11.65 -7.16
CA THR A 50 2.34 -12.87 -7.64
C THR A 50 2.27 -13.91 -6.53
N GLN A 51 1.12 -14.58 -6.42
CA GLN A 51 0.87 -15.63 -5.44
C GLN A 51 0.29 -16.87 -6.10
N SER A 52 0.85 -18.04 -5.81
CA SER A 52 0.30 -19.36 -6.12
C SER A 52 -0.17 -20.06 -4.84
N LEU A 53 -0.60 -21.31 -4.97
CA LEU A 53 -0.92 -22.17 -3.80
C LEU A 53 0.28 -22.39 -2.87
N ASP A 54 1.51 -22.30 -3.40
CA ASP A 54 2.76 -22.46 -2.63
C ASP A 54 3.21 -21.15 -1.95
N GLY A 55 2.47 -20.05 -2.16
CA GLY A 55 2.73 -18.75 -1.56
C GLY A 55 3.21 -17.70 -2.57
N MET A 56 3.94 -16.70 -2.07
CA MET A 56 4.45 -15.60 -2.89
C MET A 56 5.56 -16.08 -3.83
N MET A 57 5.39 -15.88 -5.13
CA MET A 57 6.36 -16.29 -6.15
C MET A 57 7.32 -15.16 -6.52
N ALA A 58 6.81 -13.95 -6.74
CA ALA A 58 7.59 -12.76 -7.03
C ALA A 58 6.93 -11.52 -6.43
N SER A 59 7.74 -10.52 -6.09
CA SER A 59 7.26 -9.23 -5.63
C SER A 59 8.24 -8.11 -5.98
N THR A 60 7.73 -6.96 -6.38
CA THR A 60 8.52 -5.73 -6.52
C THR A 60 7.81 -4.57 -5.82
N VAL A 61 8.58 -3.54 -5.48
CA VAL A 61 8.08 -2.28 -4.93
C VAL A 61 8.74 -1.15 -5.69
N VAL A 62 7.93 -0.24 -6.23
CA VAL A 62 8.38 0.97 -6.92
C VAL A 62 7.90 2.21 -6.19
N GLU A 63 8.67 3.29 -6.30
CA GLU A 63 8.22 4.60 -5.88
C GLU A 63 7.26 5.20 -6.91
N GLY A 64 6.15 5.77 -6.44
CA GLY A 64 5.12 6.33 -7.32
C GLY A 64 4.17 5.25 -7.82
N SER A 65 3.86 5.27 -9.11
CA SER A 65 2.89 4.36 -9.75
C SER A 65 3.60 3.25 -10.52
N MET A 66 2.97 2.07 -10.63
CA MET A 66 3.44 1.03 -11.54
C MET A 66 3.22 1.47 -12.99
N THR A 67 4.30 1.78 -13.71
CA THR A 67 4.22 2.08 -15.15
C THR A 67 4.33 0.80 -15.97
N ARG A 68 4.08 0.91 -17.28
CA ARG A 68 4.24 -0.23 -18.19
C ARG A 68 5.67 -0.76 -18.19
N GLU A 69 6.66 0.13 -18.10
CA GLU A 69 8.08 -0.22 -18.10
C GLU A 69 8.41 -1.05 -16.86
N PHE A 70 8.00 -0.59 -15.68
CA PHE A 70 8.18 -1.34 -14.43
C PHE A 70 7.40 -2.66 -14.42
N TYR A 71 6.21 -2.70 -15.04
CA TYR A 71 5.45 -3.94 -15.19
C TYR A 71 6.14 -4.98 -16.08
N LEU A 72 6.86 -4.53 -17.12
CA LEU A 72 7.60 -5.42 -18.02
C LEU A 72 8.92 -5.92 -17.41
N GLU A 73 9.46 -5.18 -16.44
CA GLU A 73 10.62 -5.60 -15.64
C GLU A 73 10.26 -6.57 -14.51
N PHE A 74 9.01 -6.52 -14.05
CA PHE A 74 8.44 -7.41 -13.04
C PHE A 74 8.13 -8.81 -13.60
#